data_AF-A0A397I9U6-F1
#
_entry.id   AF-A0A397I9U6-F1
#
_cell.length_a   1.000
_cell.length_b   1.000
_cell.length_c   1.000
_cell.angle_alpha   90.00
_cell.angle_beta   90.00
_cell.angle_gamma   90.00
#
_symmetry.space_group_name_H-M   'P 1'
#
loop_
_entity.id
_entity.type
_entity.pdbx_description
1 polymer ?
#
loop_
_entity_poly.entity_id
_entity_poly.type
_entity_poly.pdbx_seq_one_letter_code
_entity_poly.pdbx_strand_id
1 'polypeptide(L)'
;MKFLPALSLSSKIPKSYMSKKPEEEKLDLILTPNEVWIDQHGWTAYYAVMKIFATFGLARNRRRDNGSLCMFHFKELSNLCEVSNGIKRGNLAPNAFSARADPNIHPNIQLEPIGDAWILLKVGVS
;
A
#
# COMPACT_ATOMS: atom_id res chain seq x y z
N MET A 1 -4.58 19.03 9.71
CA MET A 1 -4.52 17.76 8.94
C MET A 1 -3.14 17.70 8.29
N LYS A 2 -2.34 16.65 8.55
CA LYS A 2 -1.01 16.50 7.95
C LYS A 2 -1.04 15.29 7.02
N PHE A 3 -0.76 15.51 5.75
CA PHE A 3 -0.55 14.44 4.77
C PHE A 3 0.93 14.12 4.77
N LEU A 4 1.30 12.87 5.05
CA LEU A 4 2.66 12.40 4.88
C LEU A 4 2.72 11.65 3.54
N PRO A 5 3.65 11.99 2.63
CA PRO A 5 3.90 11.14 1.47
C PRO A 5 4.28 9.76 2.00
N ALA A 6 3.62 8.70 1.52
CA ALA A 6 4.10 7.37 1.84
C ALA A 6 5.46 7.25 1.15
N LEU A 7 6.53 7.32 1.95
CA LEU A 7 7.84 6.84 1.55
C LEU A 7 7.60 5.52 0.82
N SER A 8 8.08 5.45 -0.43
CA SER A 8 8.13 4.24 -1.24
C SER A 8 8.15 3.01 -0.34
N LEU A 9 7.25 2.05 -0.57
CA LEU A 9 7.11 0.81 0.23
C LEU A 9 8.40 -0.06 0.26
N SER A 10 9.54 0.48 -0.19
CA SER A 10 10.90 0.00 -0.15
C SER A 10 11.86 0.78 0.78
N SER A 11 11.52 1.96 1.31
CA SER A 11 12.44 2.76 2.15
C SER A 11 11.88 2.98 3.55
N LYS A 12 12.50 2.29 4.51
CA LYS A 12 12.34 2.34 5.98
C LYS A 12 11.53 3.55 6.49
N ILE A 13 10.35 3.27 7.06
CA ILE A 13 9.58 4.23 7.85
C ILE A 13 10.45 4.65 9.06
N PRO A 14 10.59 5.96 9.36
CA PRO A 14 11.45 6.44 10.44
C PRO A 14 11.03 5.86 11.80
N LYS A 15 12.01 5.39 12.59
CA LYS A 15 11.79 4.83 13.94
C LYS A 15 11.06 5.77 14.91
N SER A 16 11.06 7.08 14.66
CA SER A 16 10.37 8.08 15.47
C SER A 16 8.84 7.86 15.55
N TYR A 17 8.27 7.08 14.62
CA TYR A 17 6.85 6.75 14.59
C TYR A 17 6.49 5.44 15.31
N MET A 18 7.48 4.72 15.86
CA MET A 18 7.26 3.46 16.58
C MET A 18 7.16 3.62 18.11
N SER A 19 7.09 4.87 18.62
CA SER A 19 7.24 5.16 20.06
C SER A 19 6.02 5.81 20.73
N LYS A 20 4.83 5.82 20.13
CA LYS A 20 3.61 6.33 20.80
C LYS A 20 2.66 5.19 21.13
N LYS A 21 2.26 5.11 22.40
CA LYS A 21 1.22 4.20 22.90
C LYS A 21 -0.15 4.59 22.31
N PRO A 22 -1.08 3.62 22.17
CA PRO A 22 -2.17 3.71 21.21
C PRO A 22 -3.42 4.34 21.85
N GLU A 23 -3.70 5.59 21.55
CA GLU A 23 -5.09 6.04 21.47
C GLU A 23 -5.53 5.87 20.02
N GLU A 24 -6.23 4.77 19.74
CA GLU A 24 -6.86 4.38 18.47
C GLU A 24 -6.39 5.16 17.23
N GLU A 25 -5.12 4.95 16.84
CA GLU A 25 -4.57 5.55 15.62
C GLU A 25 -5.20 4.86 14.40
N LYS A 26 -6.41 5.28 14.02
CA LYS A 26 -7.00 4.87 12.75
C LYS A 26 -6.12 5.37 11.63
N LEU A 27 -5.67 4.43 10.81
CA LEU A 27 -4.75 4.66 9.70
C LEU A 27 -5.46 4.31 8.41
N ASP A 28 -5.52 5.27 7.50
CA ASP A 28 -6.04 5.06 6.15
C ASP A 28 -4.89 5.11 5.16
N LEU A 29 -4.77 4.05 4.34
CA LEU A 29 -3.92 4.05 3.15
C LEU A 29 -4.77 4.46 1.96
N ILE A 30 -4.37 5.53 1.29
CA ILE A 30 -5.00 6.00 0.04
C ILE A 30 -4.04 5.69 -1.10
N LEU A 31 -4.54 5.03 -2.15
CA LEU A 31 -3.81 4.70 -3.37
C LEU A 31 -4.39 5.47 -4.54
N THR A 32 -3.54 6.26 -5.20
CA THR A 32 -3.84 6.90 -6.48
C THR A 32 -3.28 6.03 -7.60
N PRO A 33 -4.08 5.61 -8.60
CA PRO A 33 -3.60 4.78 -9.69
C PRO A 33 -2.49 5.46 -10.50
N ASN A 34 -1.50 4.67 -10.94
CA ASN A 34 -0.53 5.10 -11.94
C ASN A 34 -1.00 4.68 -13.33
N GLU A 35 -1.30 5.66 -14.19
CA GLU A 35 -1.79 5.41 -15.56
C GLU A 35 -0.77 4.62 -16.40
N VAL A 36 0.54 4.87 -16.22
CA VAL A 36 1.58 4.16 -16.98
C VAL A 36 1.61 2.68 -16.60
N TRP A 37 1.41 2.35 -15.32
CA TRP A 37 1.31 0.96 -14.88
C TRP A 37 0.05 0.30 -15.43
N ILE A 38 -1.07 1.04 -15.47
CA ILE A 38 -2.32 0.56 -16.04
C ILE A 38 -2.20 0.34 -17.55
N ASP A 39 -1.47 1.17 -18.28
CA ASP A 39 -1.20 0.94 -19.70
C ASP A 39 -0.37 -0.32 -19.94
N GLN A 40 0.54 -0.65 -19.01
CA GLN A 40 1.38 -1.85 -19.09
C GLN A 40 0.64 -3.15 -18.71
N HIS A 41 -0.31 -3.10 -17.78
CA HIS A 41 -0.91 -4.30 -17.17
C HIS A 41 -2.44 -4.40 -17.29
N GLY A 42 -3.09 -3.29 -17.61
CA GLY A 42 -4.53 -3.15 -17.75
C GLY A 42 -5.28 -2.94 -16.44
N TRP A 43 -6.47 -2.31 -16.54
CA TRP A 43 -7.39 -2.09 -15.42
C TRP A 43 -7.79 -3.37 -14.69
N THR A 44 -7.96 -4.48 -15.41
CA THR A 44 -8.30 -5.78 -14.80
C THR A 44 -7.23 -6.23 -13.82
N ALA A 45 -5.95 -6.09 -14.17
CA ALA A 45 -4.84 -6.43 -13.28
C ALA A 45 -4.78 -5.47 -12.09
N TYR A 46 -4.98 -4.17 -12.32
CA TYR A 46 -5.04 -3.16 -11.26
C TYR A 46 -6.10 -3.53 -10.20
N TYR A 47 -7.33 -3.80 -10.63
CA TYR A 47 -8.42 -4.18 -9.72
C TYR A 47 -8.17 -5.52 -9.02
N ALA A 48 -7.50 -6.47 -9.67
CA ALA A 48 -7.11 -7.72 -9.02
C ALA A 48 -6.17 -7.46 -7.84
N VAL A 49 -5.17 -6.59 -8.02
CA VAL A 49 -4.26 -6.19 -6.94
C VAL A 49 -5.02 -5.46 -5.83
N MET A 50 -5.86 -4.47 -6.16
CA MET A 50 -6.65 -3.75 -5.14
C MET A 50 -7.57 -4.69 -4.37
N LYS A 51 -8.17 -5.70 -5.01
CA LYS A 51 -8.97 -6.74 -4.34
C LYS A 51 -8.13 -7.58 -3.40
N ILE A 52 -6.93 -8.02 -3.80
CA ILE A 52 -5.99 -8.73 -2.92
C ILE A 52 -5.65 -7.84 -1.71
N PHE A 53 -5.30 -6.58 -1.96
CA PHE A 53 -5.01 -5.62 -0.90
C PHE A 53 -6.21 -5.30 -0.02
N ALA A 54 -7.44 -5.54 -0.47
CA ALA A 54 -8.64 -5.36 0.34
C ALA A 54 -8.98 -6.57 1.21
N THR A 55 -8.60 -7.79 0.80
CA THR A 55 -9.08 -9.05 1.42
C THR A 55 -7.98 -9.90 2.06
N PHE A 56 -6.71 -9.63 1.78
CA PHE A 56 -5.60 -10.47 2.24
C PHE A 56 -5.62 -10.71 3.76
N GLY A 57 -5.60 -11.96 4.20
CA GLY A 57 -5.59 -12.32 5.63
C GLY A 57 -6.91 -12.07 6.38
N LEU A 58 -8.00 -11.73 5.69
CA LEU A 58 -9.33 -11.56 6.29
C LEU A 58 -10.21 -12.79 6.05
N ALA A 59 -11.19 -12.99 6.94
CA ALA A 59 -12.24 -13.99 6.75
C ALA A 59 -13.08 -13.72 5.49
N ARG A 60 -13.79 -14.74 5.00
CA ARG A 60 -14.64 -14.63 3.81
C ARG A 60 -15.63 -13.47 3.94
N ASN A 61 -15.81 -12.73 2.84
CA ASN A 61 -16.68 -11.54 2.74
C ASN A 61 -16.28 -10.34 3.61
N ARG A 62 -15.10 -10.36 4.25
CA ARG A 62 -14.54 -9.19 4.93
C ARG A 62 -13.58 -8.46 4.01
N ARG A 63 -13.62 -7.13 4.08
CA ARG A 63 -12.75 -6.23 3.32
C ARG A 63 -12.37 -5.04 4.18
N ARG A 64 -11.20 -4.45 3.91
CA ARG A 64 -10.71 -3.24 4.59
C ARG A 64 -10.95 -1.94 3.83
N ASP A 65 -11.54 -1.99 2.64
CA ASP A 65 -11.68 -0.84 1.73
C ASP A 65 -13.11 -0.32 1.59
N ASN A 66 -14.07 -0.95 2.26
CA ASN A 66 -15.50 -0.74 2.05
C ASN A 66 -15.94 -0.75 0.57
N GLY A 67 -15.24 -1.53 -0.27
CA GLY A 67 -15.49 -1.59 -1.72
C GLY A 67 -14.92 -0.43 -2.55
N SER A 68 -14.20 0.52 -1.94
CA SER A 68 -13.64 1.67 -2.66
C SER A 68 -12.53 1.32 -3.65
N LEU A 69 -11.76 0.26 -3.39
CA LEU A 69 -10.57 -0.14 -4.15
C LEU A 69 -9.44 0.91 -4.19
N CYS A 70 -9.55 2.02 -3.47
CA CYS A 70 -8.53 3.08 -3.43
C CYS A 70 -8.21 3.57 -2.01
N MET A 71 -9.08 3.32 -1.03
CA MET A 71 -8.87 3.69 0.36
C MET A 71 -9.00 2.46 1.25
N PHE A 72 -7.99 2.17 2.06
CA PHE A 72 -7.89 0.95 2.87
C PHE A 72 -7.68 1.32 4.33
N HIS A 73 -8.54 0.79 5.20
CA HIS A 73 -8.58 1.09 6.62
C HIS A 73 -7.77 0.08 7.43
N PHE A 74 -6.88 0.57 8.27
CA PHE A 74 -6.04 -0.23 9.17
C PHE A 74 -6.18 0.26 10.60
N LYS A 75 -6.09 -0.68 11.54
CA LYS A 75 -6.11 -0.36 12.98
C LYS A 75 -4.84 0.32 13.45
N GLU A 76 -3.71 -0.04 12.82
CA GLU A 76 -2.38 0.45 13.14
C GLU A 76 -1.41 0.15 11.99
N LEU A 77 -0.25 0.80 12.01
CA LEU A 77 0.78 0.69 10.98
C LEU A 77 1.39 -0.73 10.87
N SER A 78 1.46 -1.47 11.98
CA SER A 78 1.91 -2.87 12.00
C SER A 78 1.02 -3.75 11.10
N ASN A 79 -0.31 -3.61 11.17
CA ASN A 79 -1.23 -4.36 10.32
C ASN A 79 -1.06 -4.03 8.84
N LEU A 80 -0.80 -2.76 8.50
CA LEU A 80 -0.48 -2.39 7.12
C LEU A 80 0.82 -3.09 6.64
N CYS A 81 1.86 -3.07 7.48
CA CYS A 81 3.13 -3.73 7.19
C CYS A 81 2.97 -5.24 7.01
N GLU A 82 2.18 -5.90 7.88
CA GLU A 82 1.89 -7.33 7.79
C GLU A 82 1.17 -7.70 6.49
N VAL A 83 0.18 -6.91 6.09
CA VAL A 83 -0.54 -7.12 4.83
C VAL A 83 0.40 -6.95 3.64
N SER A 84 1.16 -5.85 3.59
CA SER A 84 2.11 -5.59 2.50
C SER A 84 3.17 -6.71 2.39
N ASN A 85 3.78 -7.09 3.51
CA ASN A 85 4.79 -8.15 3.55
C ASN A 85 4.20 -9.52 3.23
N GLY A 86 2.98 -9.80 3.67
CA GLY A 86 2.29 -11.05 3.38
C GLY A 86 1.99 -11.22 1.88
N ILE A 87 1.52 -10.15 1.22
CA ILE A 87 1.26 -10.15 -0.21
C ILE A 87 2.56 -10.31 -1.00
N LYS A 88 3.62 -9.58 -0.62
CA LYS A 88 4.97 -9.70 -1.23
C LYS A 88 5.52 -11.11 -1.09
N ARG A 89 5.55 -11.66 0.13
CA ARG A 89 6.09 -13.01 0.41
C ARG A 89 5.29 -14.11 -0.28
N GLY A 90 3.97 -13.94 -0.39
CA GLY A 90 3.11 -14.87 -1.13
C GLY A 90 3.17 -14.71 -2.64
N ASN A 91 3.97 -13.77 -3.16
CA ASN A 91 4.03 -13.42 -4.58
C ASN A 91 2.65 -13.16 -5.21
N LEU A 92 1.72 -12.59 -4.44
CA LEU A 92 0.31 -12.46 -4.86
C LEU A 92 0.09 -11.24 -5.78
N ALA A 93 1.01 -10.28 -5.77
CA ALA A 93 1.00 -9.12 -6.65
C ALA A 93 2.44 -8.75 -7.08
N PRO A 94 3.07 -9.60 -7.93
CA PRO A 94 4.50 -9.53 -8.26
C PRO A 94 4.97 -8.19 -8.84
N ASN A 95 4.09 -7.46 -9.51
CA ASN A 95 4.41 -6.20 -10.20
C ASN A 95 3.87 -4.96 -9.48
N ALA A 96 3.23 -5.13 -8.32
CA ALA A 96 2.55 -4.03 -7.64
C ALA A 96 3.43 -3.25 -6.67
N PHE A 97 4.49 -3.89 -6.15
CA PHE A 97 5.36 -3.31 -5.12
C PHE A 97 6.75 -2.95 -5.62
N SER A 98 6.98 -3.01 -6.93
CA SER A 98 8.27 -2.71 -7.51
C SER A 98 8.62 -1.24 -7.26
N ALA A 99 9.74 -1.01 -6.57
CA ALA A 99 10.44 0.25 -6.70
C ALA A 99 11.08 0.28 -8.09
N ARG A 100 11.22 1.48 -8.64
CA ARG A 100 11.90 1.74 -9.92
C ARG A 100 13.13 0.83 -10.06
N ALA A 101 13.16 -0.01 -11.10
CA ALA A 101 14.26 -0.93 -11.31
C ALA A 101 15.58 -0.14 -11.42
N ASP A 102 16.67 -0.68 -10.87
CA ASP A 102 18.00 -0.08 -11.04
C ASP A 102 18.31 -0.08 -12.55
N PRO A 103 18.49 1.10 -13.17
CA PRO A 103 18.73 1.21 -14.61
C PRO A 103 20.03 0.49 -15.03
N ASN A 104 20.94 0.19 -14.10
CA ASN A 104 22.17 -0.55 -14.38
C ASN A 104 21.97 -2.08 -14.46
N ILE A 105 20.85 -2.61 -13.95
CA ILE A 105 20.58 -4.07 -13.92
C ILE A 105 19.58 -4.45 -15.01
N HIS A 106 18.59 -3.59 -15.28
CA HIS A 106 17.58 -3.81 -16.30
C HIS A 106 17.40 -2.58 -17.19
N PRO A 107 18.31 -2.34 -18.15
CA PRO A 107 18.35 -1.09 -18.92
C PRO A 107 17.07 -0.83 -19.76
N ASN A 108 16.23 -1.86 -19.98
CA ASN A 108 15.02 -1.77 -20.79
C ASN A 108 13.72 -2.12 -20.05
N ILE A 109 13.74 -2.36 -18.73
CA ILE A 109 12.51 -2.69 -17.97
C ILE A 109 12.17 -1.52 -17.05
N GLN A 110 11.30 -0.64 -17.52
CA GLN A 110 10.71 0.40 -16.69
C GLN A 110 9.55 -0.19 -15.89
N LEU A 111 9.87 -0.77 -14.73
CA LEU A 111 8.87 -1.18 -13.75
C LEU A 111 8.33 0.06 -13.04
N GLU A 112 7.13 0.45 -13.42
CA GLU A 112 6.38 1.49 -12.72
C GLU A 112 5.75 0.94 -11.43
N PRO A 113 5.60 1.75 -10.37
CA PRO A 113 4.77 1.37 -9.25
C PRO A 113 3.29 1.37 -9.67
N ILE A 114 2.47 0.52 -9.03
CA ILE A 114 1.03 0.44 -9.32
C ILE A 114 0.27 1.76 -9.09
N GLY A 115 0.83 2.63 -8.26
CA GLY A 115 0.21 3.88 -7.85
C GLY A 115 1.02 4.60 -6.78
N ASP A 116 0.60 5.81 -6.46
CA ASP A 116 1.10 6.57 -5.34
C ASP A 116 0.33 6.21 -4.08
N ALA A 117 1.06 6.07 -2.97
CA ALA A 117 0.49 5.78 -1.67
C ALA A 117 0.55 7.00 -0.76
N TRP A 118 -0.51 7.23 0.00
CA TRP A 118 -0.60 8.23 1.05
C TRP A 118 -1.09 7.57 2.33
N ILE A 119 -0.48 7.90 3.46
CA ILE A 119 -0.93 7.43 4.76
C ILE A 119 -1.55 8.61 5.51
N LEU A 120 -2.83 8.49 5.80
CA LEU A 120 -3.54 9.41 6.68
C LEU A 120 -3.58 8.79 8.08
N LEU A 121 -2.82 9.38 9.00
CA LEU A 121 -2.91 9.05 10.43
C LEU A 121 -3.83 10.05 11.13
N LYS A 122 -4.88 9.54 11.77
CA LYS A 122 -5.69 10.36 12.69
C LYS A 122 -4.99 10.42 14.05
N VAL A 123 -4.26 11.51 14.27
CA VAL A 123 -3.68 11.81 15.58
C VAL A 123 -4.75 12.53 16.40
N GLY A 124 -5.28 11.88 17.45
CA GLY A 124 -6.11 12.56 18.44
C GLY A 124 -5.30 13.64 19.15
N VAL A 125 -5.83 14.85 19.22
CA VAL A 125 -5.40 15.83 20.21
C VAL A 125 -6.43 15.71 21.32
N SER A 126 -6.01 15.11 22.42
CA SER A 126 -6.73 15.11 23.69
C SER A 126 -6.54 16.45 24.38
#